data_AF-A0A9P6QRG3-F1
#
_entry.id   AF-A0A9P6QRG3-F1
#
_cell.length_a   1.000
_cell.length_b   1.000
_cell.length_c   1.000
_cell.angle_alpha   90.00
_cell.angle_beta   90.00
_cell.angle_gamma   90.00
#
_symmetry.space_group_name_H-M   'P 1'
#
loop_
_entity.id
_entity.type
_entity.pdbx_description
1 polymer ?
#
loop_
_entity_poly.entity_id
_entity_poly.type
_entity_poly.pdbx_seq_one_letter_code
_entity_poly.pdbx_strand_id
1 'polypeptide(L)' 'MTQALPPAPTSAIDWDSLGFKWVDTNGHVKYIFKDGKWDQGEFVRDSYIKMHVCAPCLNYGQE' A
#
# COMPACT_ATOMS: atom_id res chain seq x y z
N MET A 1 -14.22 -6.86 12.93
CA MET A 1 -13.63 -5.88 13.88
C MET A 1 -12.44 -5.23 13.18
N THR A 2 -12.52 -3.98 12.76
CA THR A 2 -11.39 -3.24 12.17
C THR A 2 -10.45 -2.82 13.30
N GLN A 3 -9.22 -3.35 13.33
CA GLN A 3 -8.20 -2.96 14.31
C GLN A 3 -7.86 -1.45 14.17
N ALA A 4 -7.62 -0.74 15.28
CA ALA A 4 -7.15 0.64 15.22
C ALA A 4 -5.69 0.70 14.73
N LEU A 5 -5.32 1.75 14.00
CA LEU A 5 -3.98 1.95 13.44
C LEU A 5 -3.26 3.11 14.12
N PRO A 6 -1.93 3.00 14.33
CA PRO A 6 -1.13 1.80 14.12
C PRO A 6 -1.39 0.74 15.23
N PRO A 7 -1.25 -0.56 14.92
CA PRO A 7 -1.29 -1.58 15.96
C PRO A 7 -0.06 -1.46 16.87
N ALA A 8 -0.08 -2.15 18.00
CA ALA A 8 1.11 -2.28 18.84
C ALA A 8 2.28 -2.89 18.05
N PRO A 9 3.54 -2.49 18.32
CA PRO A 9 4.71 -3.06 17.65
C PRO A 9 4.78 -4.59 17.83
N THR A 10 5.18 -5.29 16.77
CA THR A 10 5.43 -6.75 16.82
C THR A 10 6.87 -7.03 17.25
N SER A 11 7.07 -8.06 18.08
CA SER A 11 8.39 -8.60 18.43
C SER A 11 8.77 -9.83 17.58
N ALA A 12 7.92 -10.24 16.63
CA ALA A 12 8.08 -11.46 15.86
C ALA A 12 8.93 -11.30 14.58
N ILE A 13 9.60 -10.17 14.39
CA ILE A 13 10.49 -9.96 13.24
C ILE A 13 11.77 -10.77 13.48
N ASP A 14 12.05 -11.72 12.59
CA ASP A 14 13.34 -12.39 12.50
C ASP A 14 14.34 -11.47 11.78
N TRP A 15 15.17 -10.81 12.57
CA TRP A 15 16.15 -9.84 12.09
C TRP A 15 17.35 -10.48 11.38
N ASP A 16 17.69 -11.72 11.70
CA ASP A 16 18.83 -12.41 11.09
C ASP A 16 18.50 -12.88 9.67
N SER A 17 17.23 -13.19 9.41
CA SER A 17 16.71 -13.57 8.09
C SER A 17 16.17 -12.38 7.27
N LEU A 18 16.27 -11.15 7.79
CA LEU A 18 15.79 -9.96 7.10
C LEU A 18 16.70 -9.65 5.90
N GLY A 19 16.11 -9.65 4.71
CA GLY A 19 16.81 -9.35 3.45
C GLY A 19 16.01 -8.39 2.58
N PHE A 20 16.48 -8.17 1.35
CA PHE A 20 15.79 -7.30 0.39
C PHE A 20 14.70 -8.08 -0.37
N LYS A 21 13.57 -8.30 0.31
CA LYS A 21 12.40 -9.00 -0.25
C LYS A 21 11.10 -8.38 0.27
N TRP A 22 10.00 -8.71 -0.39
CA TRP A 22 8.67 -8.33 0.08
C TRP A 22 8.36 -8.94 1.45
N VAL A 23 7.80 -8.13 2.34
CA VAL A 23 7.27 -8.52 3.64
C VAL A 23 5.91 -7.86 3.79
N ASP A 24 4.86 -8.66 4.01
CA ASP A 24 3.53 -8.11 4.21
C ASP A 24 3.51 -7.21 5.44
N THR A 25 2.89 -6.04 5.29
CA THR A 25 2.71 -5.07 6.35
C THR A 25 1.22 -4.89 6.65
N ASN A 26 0.89 -3.95 7.52
CA ASN A 26 -0.50 -3.68 7.88
C ASN A 26 -1.34 -3.14 6.70
N GLY A 27 -0.69 -2.68 5.63
CA GLY A 27 -1.34 -2.03 4.48
C GLY A 27 -0.51 -0.88 3.92
N HIS A 28 -1.12 -0.06 3.07
CA HIS A 28 -0.52 1.11 2.44
C HIS A 28 -1.43 2.34 2.58
N VAL A 29 -0.86 3.53 2.41
CA VAL A 29 -1.65 4.76 2.24
C VAL A 29 -1.87 4.98 0.75
N LYS A 30 -3.12 5.25 0.37
CA LYS A 30 -3.51 5.52 -1.00
C LYS A 30 -4.05 6.94 -1.11
N TYR A 31 -3.66 7.63 -2.16
CA TYR A 31 -4.22 8.92 -2.57
C TYR A 31 -4.71 8.81 -4.01
N ILE A 32 -5.80 9.49 -4.34
CA ILE A 32 -6.34 9.56 -5.70
C ILE A 32 -6.27 11.02 -6.18
N PHE A 33 -5.58 11.24 -7.30
CA PHE A 33 -5.63 12.52 -8.02
C PHE A 33 -6.74 12.48 -9.06
N LYS A 34 -7.72 13.37 -8.94
CA LYS A 34 -8.84 13.47 -9.87
C LYS A 34 -9.34 14.92 -9.92
N ASP A 35 -9.73 15.37 -11.12
CA ASP A 35 -10.29 16.71 -11.34
C ASP A 35 -9.37 17.85 -10.82
N GLY A 36 -8.06 17.69 -11.00
CA GLY A 36 -7.05 18.70 -10.66
C GLY A 36 -6.65 18.76 -9.18
N LYS A 37 -7.10 17.81 -8.34
CA LYS A 37 -6.80 17.81 -6.90
C LYS A 37 -6.57 16.39 -6.35
N TRP A 38 -5.81 16.32 -5.26
CA TRP A 38 -5.67 15.13 -4.44
C TRP A 38 -6.85 15.00 -3.45
N ASP A 39 -7.20 13.76 -3.10
CA ASP A 39 -8.13 13.47 -2.00
C ASP A 39 -7.45 13.59 -0.62
N GLN A 40 -8.16 13.18 0.44
CA GLN A 40 -7.65 13.22 1.81
C GLN A 40 -6.72 12.04 2.15
N GLY A 41 -6.54 11.10 1.22
CA GLY A 41 -5.89 9.83 1.46
C GLY A 41 -6.72 8.86 2.29
N GLU A 42 -6.42 7.57 2.14
CA GLU A 42 -6.99 6.50 2.96
C GLU A 42 -5.94 5.44 3.27
N PHE A 43 -6.10 4.78 4.42
CA PHE A 43 -5.32 3.58 4.73
C PHE A 43 -6.02 2.33 4.19
N VAL A 44 -5.32 1.60 3.34
CA VAL A 44 -5.80 0.39 2.66
C VAL A 44 -5.06 -0.82 3.23
N ARG A 45 -5.81 -1.78 3.78
CA ARG A 45 -5.25 -3.03 4.34
C ARG A 45 -4.82 -4.06 3.29
N ASP A 46 -5.29 -3.90 2.07
CA ASP A 46 -4.99 -4.80 0.96
C ASP A 46 -3.60 -4.49 0.40
N SER A 47 -2.81 -5.52 0.11
CA SER A 47 -1.51 -5.40 -0.57
C SER A 47 -1.68 -5.19 -2.09
N TYR A 48 -2.89 -5.35 -2.63
CA TYR A 48 -3.18 -5.16 -4.04
C TYR A 48 -3.74 -3.78 -4.36
N ILE A 49 -3.35 -3.26 -5.54
CA ILE A 49 -3.97 -2.07 -6.14
C ILE A 49 -4.95 -2.54 -7.21
N LYS A 50 -6.23 -2.17 -7.06
CA LYS A 50 -7.24 -2.39 -8.12
C LYS A 50 -7.06 -1.35 -9.22
N MET A 51 -6.79 -1.81 -10.44
CA MET A 51 -6.46 -0.95 -11.56
C MET A 51 -7.17 -1.41 -12.83
N HIS A 52 -7.59 -0.46 -13.66
CA HIS A 52 -8.13 -0.78 -14.99
C HIS A 52 -7.02 -1.33 -15.88
N VAL A 53 -7.29 -2.39 -16.65
CA VAL A 53 -6.29 -3.06 -17.48
C VAL A 53 -5.60 -2.13 -18.50
N CYS A 54 -6.32 -1.11 -18.99
CA CYS A 54 -5.79 -0.09 -19.89
C CYS A 54 -5.14 1.13 -19.19
N ALA A 55 -4.78 1.05 -17.91
CA ALA A 55 -4.11 2.17 -17.23
C ALA A 55 -2.77 2.51 -17.90
N PRO A 56 -2.42 3.81 -18.09
CA PRO A 56 -1.18 4.20 -18.76
C PRO A 56 0.10 3.66 -18.11
N CYS A 57 0.15 3.56 -16.78
CA CYS A 57 1.30 2.98 -16.08
C CYS A 57 1.57 1.53 -16.50
N LEU A 58 0.53 0.75 -16.84
CA LEU A 58 0.66 -0.65 -17.28
C LEU A 58 1.05 -0.80 -18.75
N ASN A 59 0.88 0.24 -19.57
CA ASN A 59 1.01 0.15 -21.03
C ASN A 59 2.11 1.07 -21.60
N TYR A 60 2.44 2.14 -20.89
CA TYR A 60 3.33 3.21 -21.34
C TYR A 60 4.36 3.65 -20.28
N GLY A 61 4.47 2.95 -19.14
CA GLY A 61 5.52 3.21 -18.14
C GLY A 61 5.42 4.57 -17.44
N GLN A 62 4.21 5.13 -17.35
CA GLN A 62 3.97 6.36 -16.58
C GLN A 62 3.85 6.02 -15.10
N GLU A 63 4.94 6.14 -14.34
CA GLU A 63 5.03 5.84 -12.90
C GLU A 63 5.52 7.00 -12.04
#